data_AF-A0A167UKP2-F1
#
_entry.id   AF-A0A167UKP2-F1
#
_cell.length_a   1.000
_cell.length_b   1.000
_cell.length_c   1.000
_cell.angle_alpha   90.00
_cell.angle_beta   90.00
_cell.angle_gamma   90.00
#
_symmetry.space_group_name_H-M   'P 1'
#
loop_
_entity.id
_entity.type
_entity.pdbx_description
1 polymer ?
#
loop_
_entity_poly.entity_id
_entity_poly.type
_entity_poly.pdbx_seq_one_letter_code
_entity_poly.pdbx_strand_id
1 'polypeptide(L)'
;MKQRITFIQRVDAGFDPQQAVLTASSLSVRGLDAAREDRITVGLDELPEEFRAVLEQSHELHLRWASERSFDAVPPFSSRVSPGLHVHYTPLESESSSEALCTLLRTVVAPTKDAQYKDCLKQEVFYDYSIPFEGTTWICSACVRSDPETAIQDSFITPPLRSTQFASASLQYYTYLPSIQSLVRYIQTTVCGHSRADGPECHTRADALLSADSVDIDYDSVSRALTVSGLWTSPPTGGWTDQFRKPASAADQIEFGLLGADAGLEPEEIKMGGLLAVVGLDEKLKPTMFSFPSRHQSLPEPSTYAVSFASPTGLHPTMSISMPQSSLKRPPAPSDTTCALHTYLTLPSTIFGDQYQLATTDPLFLESHNLVALRALAGEMDLEAPDWVVQRWGSNWLLELSTPRETEDATTTPDPSNWTATIPLHLRYLPPSETGHRTAHIPWPVVFWACTAEDDTNMGVNPFDRTNLGWDSLFHPRTLFYQLQPAGDRLVEEVDVPVLRLEGGDGYFQGKHIELGTCVFISLGFMWVLWRLACVAWSSGVGNKRTKGVHDKKE
;
A
#
# COMPACT_ATOMS: atom_id res chain seq x y z
N MET A 1 5.83 8.22 -27.74
CA MET A 1 5.09 8.52 -26.48
C MET A 1 3.69 9.10 -26.73
N LYS A 2 2.67 8.65 -26.00
CA LYS A 2 1.33 9.28 -25.98
C LYS A 2 1.06 9.92 -24.63
N GLN A 3 0.54 11.13 -24.61
CA GLN A 3 0.17 11.84 -23.40
C GLN A 3 -1.29 12.25 -23.47
N ARG A 4 -2.05 11.98 -22.41
CA ARG A 4 -3.43 12.41 -22.23
C ARG A 4 -3.50 13.24 -20.96
N ILE A 5 -3.93 14.49 -21.09
CA ILE A 5 -4.18 15.40 -19.97
C ILE A 5 -5.67 15.64 -19.90
N THR A 6 -6.29 15.23 -18.80
CA THR A 6 -7.74 15.34 -18.61
C THR A 6 -8.04 16.19 -17.39
N PHE A 7 -8.75 17.29 -17.61
CA PHE A 7 -9.30 18.14 -16.58
C PHE A 7 -10.78 17.80 -16.38
N ILE A 8 -11.17 17.52 -15.15
CA ILE A 8 -12.56 17.30 -14.75
C ILE A 8 -13.04 18.52 -13.96
N GLN A 9 -13.82 19.36 -14.62
CA GLN A 9 -14.38 20.56 -14.04
C GLN A 9 -15.45 20.19 -13.00
N ARG A 10 -15.40 20.87 -11.85
CA ARG A 10 -16.41 20.68 -10.80
C ARG A 10 -17.76 21.24 -11.26
N VAL A 11 -18.85 20.66 -10.76
CA VAL A 11 -20.23 21.02 -11.17
C VAL A 11 -20.56 22.48 -10.86
N ASP A 12 -19.96 23.04 -9.82
CA ASP A 12 -20.11 24.42 -9.35
C ASP A 12 -19.11 25.41 -9.96
N ALA A 13 -18.13 24.94 -10.73
CA ALA A 13 -17.13 25.80 -11.34
C ALA A 13 -17.71 26.58 -12.52
N GLY A 14 -17.50 27.91 -12.54
CA GLY A 14 -17.91 28.76 -13.65
C GLY A 14 -17.17 28.42 -14.94
N PHE A 15 -17.90 28.30 -16.04
CA PHE A 15 -17.33 28.10 -17.38
C PHE A 15 -17.02 29.46 -18.02
N ASP A 16 -15.73 29.74 -18.25
CA ASP A 16 -15.27 30.86 -19.06
C ASP A 16 -14.59 30.33 -20.35
N PRO A 17 -15.11 30.66 -21.54
CA PRO A 17 -14.57 30.17 -22.82
C PRO A 17 -13.12 30.62 -23.09
N GLN A 18 -12.58 31.60 -22.35
CA GLN A 18 -11.17 31.99 -22.45
C GLN A 18 -10.23 31.18 -21.54
N GLN A 19 -10.76 30.27 -20.72
CA GLN A 19 -9.94 29.44 -19.83
C GLN A 19 -9.11 28.38 -20.56
N ALA A 20 -9.52 27.97 -21.76
CA ALA A 20 -8.79 27.03 -22.60
C ALA A 20 -8.73 27.54 -24.05
N VAL A 21 -7.54 27.90 -24.52
CA VAL A 21 -7.32 28.45 -25.87
C VAL A 21 -6.37 27.55 -26.64
N LEU A 22 -6.89 26.98 -27.74
CA LEU A 22 -6.12 26.18 -28.67
C LEU A 22 -5.62 27.06 -29.82
N THR A 23 -4.34 26.89 -30.15
CA THR A 23 -3.70 27.48 -31.32
C THR A 23 -3.06 26.36 -32.15
N ALA A 24 -2.61 26.68 -33.37
CA ALA A 24 -1.94 25.71 -34.25
C ALA A 24 -0.65 25.09 -33.66
N SER A 25 -0.08 25.72 -32.62
CA SER A 25 1.22 25.32 -32.04
C SER A 25 1.21 25.06 -30.54
N SER A 26 0.13 25.43 -29.84
CA SER A 26 0.02 25.22 -28.39
C SER A 26 -1.43 25.29 -27.91
N LEU A 27 -1.68 24.66 -26.77
CA LEU A 27 -2.88 24.83 -25.98
C LEU A 27 -2.50 25.54 -24.67
N SER A 28 -3.22 26.60 -24.31
CA SER A 28 -3.04 27.29 -23.02
C SER A 28 -4.29 27.18 -22.17
N VAL A 29 -4.08 26.91 -20.89
CA VAL A 29 -5.10 26.81 -19.85
C VAL A 29 -4.83 27.88 -18.80
N ARG A 30 -5.89 28.49 -18.24
CA ARG A 30 -5.75 29.53 -17.21
C ARG A 30 -6.81 29.41 -16.12
N GLY A 31 -6.35 29.34 -14.88
CA GLY A 31 -7.18 29.40 -13.68
C GLY A 31 -8.32 28.36 -13.65
N LEU A 32 -8.09 27.14 -14.16
CA LEU A 32 -9.11 26.10 -14.11
C LEU A 32 -9.25 25.55 -12.69
N ASP A 33 -10.49 25.53 -12.20
CA ASP A 33 -10.89 24.79 -11.01
C ASP A 33 -11.40 23.40 -11.44
N ALA A 34 -10.49 22.43 -11.43
CA ALA A 34 -10.73 21.08 -11.92
C ALA A 34 -9.81 20.08 -11.24
N ALA A 35 -10.28 18.84 -11.10
CA ALA A 35 -9.40 17.71 -10.91
C ALA A 35 -8.61 17.47 -12.21
N ARG A 36 -7.37 16.97 -12.10
CA ARG A 36 -6.48 16.75 -13.23
C ARG A 36 -5.92 15.34 -13.18
N GLU A 37 -5.99 14.64 -14.31
CA GLU A 37 -5.23 13.40 -14.58
C GLU A 37 -4.23 13.67 -15.70
N ASP A 38 -2.95 13.43 -15.44
CA ASP A 38 -1.92 13.36 -16.46
C ASP A 38 -1.53 11.90 -16.66
N ARG A 39 -1.87 11.35 -17.83
CA ARG A 39 -1.57 9.96 -18.21
C ARG A 39 -0.57 9.95 -19.35
N ILE A 40 0.53 9.23 -19.17
CA ILE A 40 1.60 9.06 -20.16
C ILE A 40 1.70 7.58 -20.48
N THR A 41 1.63 7.22 -21.76
CA THR A 41 1.83 5.85 -22.24
C THR A 41 3.08 5.79 -23.11
N VAL A 42 3.99 4.92 -22.72
CA VAL A 42 5.30 4.72 -23.33
C VAL A 42 5.42 3.26 -23.78
N GLY A 43 5.91 3.03 -24.99
CA GLY A 43 6.19 1.68 -25.46
C GLY A 43 7.37 1.07 -24.71
N LEU A 44 7.38 -0.25 -24.54
CA LEU A 44 8.47 -0.98 -23.87
C LEU A 44 9.87 -0.69 -24.46
N ASP A 45 9.95 -0.44 -25.77
CA ASP A 45 11.20 -0.14 -26.48
C ASP A 45 11.78 1.26 -26.18
N GLU A 46 10.95 2.16 -25.65
CA GLU A 46 11.31 3.53 -25.26
C GLU A 46 11.78 3.61 -23.79
N LEU A 47 11.63 2.53 -23.01
CA LEU A 47 11.99 2.50 -21.58
C LEU A 47 13.48 2.22 -21.35
N PRO A 48 14.05 2.69 -20.22
CA PRO A 48 15.38 2.31 -19.76
C PRO A 48 15.55 0.79 -19.64
N GLU A 49 16.76 0.29 -19.84
CA GLU A 49 17.08 -1.15 -19.82
C GLU A 49 16.66 -1.83 -18.51
N GLU A 50 16.84 -1.16 -17.37
CA GLU A 50 16.44 -1.66 -16.04
C GLU A 50 14.93 -1.97 -15.95
N PHE A 51 14.09 -1.08 -16.52
CA PHE A 51 12.64 -1.30 -16.56
C PHE A 51 12.29 -2.38 -17.57
N ARG A 52 12.91 -2.35 -18.75
CA ARG A 52 12.64 -3.30 -19.81
C ARG A 52 12.88 -4.74 -19.36
N ALA A 53 14.00 -4.99 -18.68
CA ALA A 53 14.36 -6.32 -18.19
C ALA A 53 13.31 -6.92 -17.23
N VAL A 54 12.75 -6.09 -16.34
CA VAL A 54 11.68 -6.52 -15.40
C VAL A 54 10.37 -6.74 -16.14
N LEU A 55 9.97 -5.76 -16.96
CA LEU A 55 8.67 -5.77 -17.62
C LEU A 55 8.56 -6.90 -18.66
N GLU A 56 9.65 -7.26 -19.36
CA GLU A 56 9.66 -8.42 -20.28
C GLU A 56 9.40 -9.75 -19.58
N GLN A 57 9.67 -9.85 -18.28
CA GLN A 57 9.43 -11.04 -17.45
C GLN A 57 8.12 -10.95 -16.65
N SER A 58 7.33 -9.91 -16.88
CA SER A 58 6.09 -9.63 -16.17
C SER A 58 4.89 -9.88 -17.08
N HIS A 59 3.86 -10.59 -16.62
CA HIS A 59 2.57 -10.62 -17.31
C HIS A 59 1.83 -9.30 -17.07
N GLU A 60 1.76 -8.90 -15.79
CA GLU A 60 1.13 -7.66 -15.32
C GLU A 60 1.94 -7.09 -14.16
N LEU A 61 2.08 -5.76 -14.13
CA LEU A 61 2.68 -5.04 -13.01
C LEU A 61 1.89 -3.75 -12.77
N HIS A 62 1.37 -3.59 -11.56
CA HIS A 62 0.64 -2.39 -11.13
C HIS A 62 1.27 -1.85 -9.85
N LEU A 63 1.77 -0.62 -9.90
CA LEU A 63 2.20 0.13 -8.72
C LEU A 63 1.18 1.24 -8.48
N ARG A 64 0.59 1.28 -7.29
CA ARG A 64 -0.38 2.28 -6.88
C ARG A 64 0.16 2.97 -5.65
N TRP A 65 0.48 4.26 -5.75
CA TRP A 65 0.81 5.09 -4.61
C TRP A 65 -0.34 6.03 -4.30
N ALA A 66 -0.71 6.11 -3.02
CA ALA A 66 -1.66 7.11 -2.52
C ALA A 66 -1.02 7.93 -1.41
N SER A 67 -1.26 9.24 -1.44
CA SER A 67 -0.74 10.16 -0.44
C SER A 67 -1.43 9.94 0.93
N GLU A 68 -0.76 10.36 2.00
CA GLU A 68 -1.37 10.37 3.34
C GLU A 68 -2.38 11.50 3.52
N ARG A 69 -2.43 12.48 2.61
CA ARG A 69 -3.39 13.58 2.72
C ARG A 69 -4.77 13.08 2.31
N SER A 70 -5.80 13.55 2.99
CA SER A 70 -7.16 13.35 2.48
C SER A 70 -7.38 14.19 1.23
N PHE A 71 -8.08 13.59 0.27
CA PHE A 71 -8.40 14.15 -1.03
C PHE A 71 -9.77 13.64 -1.45
N ASP A 72 -10.55 14.42 -2.21
CA ASP A 72 -11.95 14.11 -2.54
C ASP A 72 -12.06 13.03 -3.63
N ALA A 73 -13.06 12.14 -3.51
CA ALA A 73 -13.44 11.22 -4.59
C ALA A 73 -14.26 11.97 -5.64
N VAL A 74 -13.67 12.25 -6.81
CA VAL A 74 -14.29 13.03 -7.89
C VAL A 74 -14.58 12.10 -9.07
N PRO A 75 -15.84 11.94 -9.53
CA PRO A 75 -16.14 11.14 -10.71
C PRO A 75 -15.35 11.61 -11.95
N PRO A 76 -14.74 10.71 -12.74
CA PRO A 76 -14.80 9.24 -12.65
C PRO A 76 -13.73 8.61 -11.73
N PHE A 77 -12.88 9.41 -11.08
CA PHE A 77 -11.80 9.01 -10.18
C PHE A 77 -12.29 8.76 -8.74
N SER A 78 -13.33 7.95 -8.60
CA SER A 78 -13.95 7.67 -7.30
C SER A 78 -13.31 6.51 -6.54
N SER A 79 -12.31 5.84 -7.12
CA SER A 79 -11.63 4.68 -6.53
C SER A 79 -10.50 5.07 -5.57
N ARG A 80 -10.25 4.25 -4.55
CA ARG A 80 -9.25 4.49 -3.50
C ARG A 80 -8.52 3.23 -3.08
N VAL A 81 -7.31 3.47 -2.59
CA VAL A 81 -6.47 2.53 -1.86
C VAL A 81 -6.01 3.21 -0.58
N SER A 82 -5.60 2.42 0.41
CA SER A 82 -5.02 2.95 1.66
C SER A 82 -3.69 3.67 1.37
N PRO A 83 -3.30 4.69 2.16
CA PRO A 83 -2.06 5.45 1.91
C PRO A 83 -0.80 4.58 1.93
N GLY A 84 0.16 4.92 1.08
CA GLY A 84 1.40 4.18 0.88
C GLY A 84 1.52 3.62 -0.53
N LEU A 85 2.50 2.73 -0.72
CA LEU A 85 2.75 2.07 -2.01
C LEU A 85 2.19 0.65 -1.99
N HIS A 86 1.34 0.34 -2.96
CA HIS A 86 0.83 -1.00 -3.25
C HIS A 86 1.45 -1.49 -4.56
N VAL A 87 1.88 -2.75 -4.57
CA VAL A 87 2.45 -3.41 -5.75
C VAL A 87 1.66 -4.68 -5.98
N HIS A 88 1.05 -4.79 -7.15
CA HIS A 88 0.44 -6.01 -7.66
C HIS A 88 1.27 -6.53 -8.82
N TYR A 89 1.75 -7.75 -8.70
CA TYR A 89 2.70 -8.32 -9.64
C TYR A 89 2.28 -9.73 -10.06
N THR A 90 2.23 -9.96 -11.36
CA THR A 90 1.97 -11.27 -11.94
C THR A 90 3.17 -11.66 -12.82
N PRO A 91 4.02 -12.61 -12.39
CA PRO A 91 5.20 -13.02 -13.15
C PRO A 91 4.84 -13.83 -14.39
N LEU A 92 5.68 -13.76 -15.44
CA LEU A 92 5.57 -14.60 -16.65
C LEU A 92 6.18 -16.00 -16.40
N GLU A 93 7.30 -16.06 -15.67
CA GLU A 93 7.99 -17.28 -15.23
C GLU A 93 8.30 -17.19 -13.71
N SER A 94 8.15 -18.30 -12.99
CA SER A 94 7.95 -18.31 -11.53
C SER A 94 9.17 -18.08 -10.63
N GLU A 95 10.40 -18.14 -11.15
CA GLU A 95 11.61 -18.17 -10.30
C GLU A 95 12.66 -17.08 -10.58
N SER A 96 12.89 -16.66 -11.83
CA SER A 96 13.96 -15.70 -12.19
C SER A 96 13.54 -14.22 -12.17
N SER A 97 12.24 -13.95 -12.14
CA SER A 97 11.66 -12.62 -12.35
C SER A 97 11.56 -11.77 -11.07
N SER A 98 11.79 -12.39 -9.91
CA SER A 98 11.60 -11.81 -8.60
C SER A 98 12.72 -10.84 -8.18
N GLU A 99 13.98 -11.19 -8.40
CA GLU A 99 15.13 -10.37 -8.03
C GLU A 99 15.13 -9.01 -8.75
N ALA A 100 14.82 -9.03 -10.04
CA ALA A 100 14.83 -7.86 -10.89
C ALA A 100 13.79 -6.83 -10.45
N LEU A 101 12.59 -7.27 -10.05
CA LEU A 101 11.54 -6.40 -9.51
C LEU A 101 11.93 -5.78 -8.16
N CYS A 102 12.47 -6.56 -7.22
CA CYS A 102 12.94 -6.00 -5.95
C CYS A 102 14.06 -4.99 -6.15
N THR A 103 14.99 -5.26 -7.07
CA THR A 103 16.07 -4.32 -7.42
C THR A 103 15.52 -3.03 -8.01
N LEU A 104 14.53 -3.13 -8.91
CA LEU A 104 13.85 -1.96 -9.47
C LEU A 104 13.14 -1.13 -8.40
N LEU A 105 12.38 -1.77 -7.50
CA LEU A 105 11.71 -1.09 -6.40
C LEU A 105 12.70 -0.39 -5.46
N ARG A 106 13.87 -1.00 -5.20
CA ARG A 106 14.96 -0.36 -4.44
C ARG A 106 15.50 0.88 -5.15
N THR A 107 15.68 0.84 -6.46
CA THR A 107 16.20 1.99 -7.22
C THR A 107 15.18 3.13 -7.32
N VAL A 108 13.92 2.79 -7.53
CA VAL A 108 12.86 3.75 -7.88
C VAL A 108 12.20 4.34 -6.64
N VAL A 109 11.98 3.52 -5.61
CA VAL A 109 11.14 3.89 -4.47
C VAL A 109 11.98 4.10 -3.20
N ALA A 110 13.07 3.36 -3.02
CA ALA A 110 13.82 3.44 -1.78
C ALA A 110 14.47 4.82 -1.61
N PRO A 111 14.39 5.42 -0.41
CA PRO A 111 15.09 6.67 -0.11
C PRO A 111 16.60 6.51 -0.31
N THR A 112 17.20 7.37 -1.13
CA THR A 112 18.66 7.46 -1.26
C THR A 112 19.27 7.85 0.09
N LYS A 113 20.25 7.05 0.57
CA LYS A 113 21.27 7.19 1.64
C LYS A 113 21.10 8.20 2.80
N ASP A 114 20.53 9.38 2.59
CA ASP A 114 20.38 10.45 3.60
C ASP A 114 18.99 10.49 4.25
N ALA A 115 17.97 9.92 3.60
CA ALA A 115 16.72 9.57 4.26
C ALA A 115 16.93 8.26 5.02
N GLN A 116 17.74 8.38 6.06
CA GLN A 116 17.70 7.57 7.27
C GLN A 116 17.09 6.17 7.10
N TYR A 117 17.94 5.26 6.67
CA TYR A 117 18.06 3.91 7.23
C TYR A 117 18.24 3.94 8.78
N LYS A 118 17.61 4.88 9.52
CA LYS A 118 17.70 4.95 10.99
C LYS A 118 16.94 3.82 11.68
N ASP A 119 15.97 3.23 10.99
CA ASP A 119 15.30 2.00 11.44
C ASP A 119 15.92 0.72 10.86
N CYS A 120 16.90 0.86 9.97
CA CYS A 120 17.77 -0.22 9.57
C CYS A 120 18.92 -0.30 10.58
N LEU A 121 18.61 -0.78 11.79
CA LEU A 121 19.60 -0.98 12.84
C LEU A 121 20.79 -1.77 12.30
N LYS A 122 21.97 -1.14 12.30
CA LYS A 122 23.24 -1.88 12.32
C LYS A 122 23.21 -2.77 13.56
N GLN A 123 23.12 -4.08 13.39
CA GLN A 123 23.50 -4.98 14.46
C GLN A 123 25.03 -5.07 14.47
N GLU A 124 25.69 -4.33 15.35
CA GLU A 124 27.03 -4.72 15.79
C GLU A 124 26.85 -5.93 16.72
N VAL A 125 26.90 -7.14 16.17
CA VAL A 125 27.08 -8.36 16.97
C VAL A 125 28.46 -8.93 16.72
N PHE A 126 29.34 -8.73 17.70
CA PHE A 126 30.51 -9.55 18.01
C PHE A 126 30.00 -10.71 18.91
N TYR A 127 30.33 -12.00 18.81
CA TYR A 127 31.32 -12.84 18.14
C TYR A 127 30.74 -14.27 18.05
N ASP A 128 31.02 -15.02 16.98
CA ASP A 128 31.38 -16.45 17.10
C ASP A 128 32.55 -16.76 16.17
N TYR A 129 33.49 -17.57 16.66
CA TYR A 129 34.88 -17.62 16.25
C TYR A 129 35.11 -18.87 15.38
N SER A 130 34.75 -18.86 14.09
CA SER A 130 35.27 -19.91 13.17
C SER A 130 35.14 -19.75 11.66
N ILE A 131 34.52 -18.70 11.08
CA ILE A 131 34.39 -18.60 9.61
C ILE A 131 34.58 -17.15 9.13
N PRO A 132 35.52 -16.86 8.21
CA PRO A 132 35.60 -15.55 7.57
C PRO A 132 34.60 -15.52 6.41
N PHE A 133 33.42 -14.93 6.64
CA PHE A 133 32.51 -14.56 5.55
C PHE A 133 32.18 -13.07 5.72
N GLU A 134 32.66 -12.25 4.80
CA GLU A 134 32.24 -10.85 4.64
C GLU A 134 30.81 -10.85 4.10
N GLY A 135 29.82 -10.74 5.00
CA GLY A 135 28.42 -10.61 4.64
C GLY A 135 27.74 -9.62 5.59
N THR A 136 27.65 -8.35 5.18
CA THR A 136 26.85 -7.32 5.86
C THR A 136 25.38 -7.50 5.52
N THR A 137 24.56 -7.96 6.46
CA THR A 137 23.10 -8.01 6.31
C THR A 137 22.46 -6.76 6.93
N TRP A 138 21.75 -6.01 6.09
CA TRP A 138 21.04 -4.78 6.42
C TRP A 138 19.55 -5.12 6.61
N ILE A 139 18.91 -4.61 7.66
CA ILE A 139 17.46 -4.79 7.86
C ILE A 139 16.73 -3.66 7.14
N CYS A 140 16.07 -3.92 6.02
CA CYS A 140 15.11 -2.96 5.44
C CYS A 140 13.86 -3.69 4.99
N SER A 141 12.85 -2.91 4.57
CA SER A 141 11.58 -3.40 4.03
C SER A 141 11.79 -4.62 3.12
N ALA A 142 10.88 -5.58 3.20
CA ALA A 142 11.16 -6.99 2.95
C ALA A 142 11.74 -7.39 1.56
N CYS A 143 11.71 -6.53 0.54
CA CYS A 143 12.57 -6.71 -0.64
C CYS A 143 14.08 -6.51 -0.35
N VAL A 144 14.50 -6.16 0.87
CA VAL A 144 15.88 -5.82 1.27
C VAL A 144 16.48 -6.78 2.31
N ARG A 145 15.66 -7.58 2.99
CA ARG A 145 16.09 -8.47 4.08
C ARG A 145 16.65 -9.82 3.62
N SER A 146 16.33 -10.25 2.41
CA SER A 146 16.49 -11.63 1.92
C SER A 146 17.50 -11.72 0.77
N ASP A 147 18.05 -12.93 0.61
CA ASP A 147 18.78 -13.31 -0.58
C ASP A 147 17.91 -12.97 -1.82
N PRO A 148 18.43 -12.29 -2.86
CA PRO A 148 17.66 -11.89 -4.03
C PRO A 148 16.76 -12.98 -4.62
N GLU A 149 17.16 -14.25 -4.53
CA GLU A 149 16.38 -15.40 -5.02
C GLU A 149 15.10 -15.67 -4.22
N THR A 150 15.06 -15.41 -2.90
CA THR A 150 13.88 -15.71 -2.04
C THR A 150 13.04 -14.47 -1.68
N ALA A 151 13.53 -13.27 -2.02
CA ALA A 151 13.00 -12.03 -1.46
C ALA A 151 11.53 -11.73 -1.76
N ILE A 152 11.03 -12.11 -2.93
CA ILE A 152 9.62 -11.91 -3.28
C ILE A 152 8.72 -12.98 -2.66
N GLN A 153 9.13 -14.25 -2.65
CA GLN A 153 8.35 -15.34 -2.07
C GLN A 153 8.14 -15.14 -0.56
N ASP A 154 9.11 -14.53 0.11
CA ASP A 154 9.07 -14.29 1.55
C ASP A 154 8.34 -12.98 1.91
N SER A 155 8.44 -11.94 1.07
CA SER A 155 7.90 -10.61 1.38
C SER A 155 6.49 -10.35 0.89
N PHE A 156 6.12 -10.89 -0.28
CA PHE A 156 4.80 -10.68 -0.87
C PHE A 156 3.78 -11.64 -0.27
N ILE A 157 2.51 -11.30 -0.44
CA ILE A 157 1.39 -12.17 -0.08
C ILE A 157 0.61 -12.54 -1.34
N THR A 158 0.01 -13.72 -1.36
CA THR A 158 -0.96 -14.08 -2.39
C THR A 158 -2.33 -13.56 -1.96
N PRO A 159 -3.03 -12.76 -2.77
CA PRO A 159 -4.36 -12.27 -2.42
C PRO A 159 -5.36 -13.43 -2.36
N PRO A 160 -6.50 -13.26 -1.65
CA PRO A 160 -7.51 -14.30 -1.55
C PRO A 160 -8.13 -14.56 -2.93
N LEU A 161 -7.91 -15.74 -3.51
CA LEU A 161 -8.49 -16.14 -4.79
C LEU A 161 -9.93 -16.66 -4.59
N ARG A 162 -10.90 -16.10 -5.33
CA ARG A 162 -12.28 -16.66 -5.39
C ARG A 162 -12.38 -17.94 -6.23
N SER A 163 -11.47 -18.13 -7.19
CA SER A 163 -11.43 -19.29 -8.10
C SER A 163 -9.98 -19.67 -8.38
N THR A 164 -9.61 -20.90 -8.01
CA THR A 164 -8.26 -21.45 -8.21
C THR A 164 -8.06 -22.09 -9.58
N GLN A 165 -9.08 -22.09 -10.46
CA GLN A 165 -9.05 -22.88 -11.69
C GLN A 165 -8.32 -22.20 -12.87
N PHE A 166 -8.12 -20.87 -12.85
CA PHE A 166 -7.54 -20.14 -13.98
C PHE A 166 -6.69 -18.90 -13.62
N ALA A 167 -6.36 -18.66 -12.35
CA ALA A 167 -5.60 -17.48 -11.95
C ALA A 167 -4.09 -17.77 -11.92
N SER A 168 -3.32 -17.06 -12.74
CA SER A 168 -1.87 -16.90 -12.49
C SER A 168 -1.67 -16.35 -11.08
N ALA A 169 -0.64 -16.81 -10.37
CA ALA A 169 -0.41 -16.41 -8.98
C ALA A 169 -0.05 -14.92 -8.91
N SER A 170 -1.02 -14.06 -8.66
CA SER A 170 -0.77 -12.65 -8.40
C SER A 170 -0.17 -12.48 -7.01
N LEU A 171 0.80 -11.59 -6.90
CA LEU A 171 1.52 -11.28 -5.68
C LEU A 171 1.19 -9.84 -5.31
N GLN A 172 0.93 -9.60 -4.03
CA GLN A 172 0.65 -8.29 -3.48
C GLN A 172 1.69 -7.90 -2.44
N TYR A 173 2.21 -6.68 -2.56
CA TYR A 173 3.11 -6.07 -1.60
C TYR A 173 2.62 -4.67 -1.21
N TYR A 174 2.79 -4.34 0.05
CA TYR A 174 2.53 -3.01 0.56
C TYR A 174 3.72 -2.50 1.38
N THR A 175 4.01 -1.22 1.25
CA THR A 175 4.91 -0.53 2.16
C THR A 175 4.39 0.86 2.47
N TYR A 176 4.59 1.27 3.71
CA TYR A 176 4.43 2.66 4.09
C TYR A 176 5.42 3.52 3.28
N LEU A 177 4.90 4.51 2.56
CA LEU A 177 5.69 5.42 1.74
C LEU A 177 5.07 6.84 1.79
N PRO A 178 5.56 7.71 2.70
CA PRO A 178 4.99 9.05 2.89
C PRO A 178 5.18 9.99 1.69
N SER A 179 6.23 9.77 0.91
CA SER A 179 6.58 10.63 -0.23
C SER A 179 7.23 9.83 -1.34
N ILE A 180 6.89 10.19 -2.58
CA ILE A 180 7.49 9.65 -3.81
C ILE A 180 8.71 10.43 -4.29
N GLN A 181 9.39 11.15 -3.39
CA GLN A 181 10.58 11.95 -3.76
C GLN A 181 11.67 11.13 -4.43
N SER A 182 11.87 9.88 -4.02
CA SER A 182 12.83 8.96 -4.67
C SER A 182 12.46 8.69 -6.13
N LEU A 183 11.18 8.43 -6.41
CA LEU A 183 10.66 8.20 -7.75
C LEU A 183 10.82 9.45 -8.61
N VAL A 184 10.46 10.63 -8.09
CA VAL A 184 10.62 11.89 -8.80
C VAL A 184 12.09 12.16 -9.12
N ARG A 185 13.00 11.97 -8.16
CA ARG A 185 14.44 12.09 -8.38
C ARG A 185 14.95 11.10 -9.43
N TYR A 186 14.44 9.87 -9.40
CA TYR A 186 14.76 8.88 -10.43
C TYR A 186 14.30 9.32 -11.82
N ILE A 187 13.06 9.80 -11.96
CA ILE A 187 12.54 10.33 -13.23
C ILE A 187 13.40 11.50 -13.72
N GLN A 188 13.76 12.42 -12.83
CA GLN A 188 14.59 13.57 -13.17
C GLN A 188 16.00 13.20 -13.65
N THR A 189 16.64 12.24 -12.98
CA THR A 189 18.02 11.85 -13.28
C THR A 189 18.09 10.90 -14.46
N THR A 190 17.24 9.88 -14.49
CA THR A 190 17.27 8.81 -15.49
C THR A 190 16.40 9.11 -16.70
N VAL A 191 15.19 9.64 -16.54
CA VAL A 191 14.30 9.88 -17.70
C VAL A 191 14.59 11.23 -18.34
N CYS A 192 14.56 12.32 -17.55
CA CYS A 192 14.78 13.66 -18.08
C CYS A 192 16.23 13.90 -18.53
N GLY A 193 17.21 13.24 -17.88
CA GLY A 193 18.64 13.38 -18.22
C GLY A 193 19.01 12.91 -19.64
N HIS A 194 18.21 12.02 -20.25
CA HIS A 194 18.46 11.52 -21.61
C HIS A 194 17.93 12.46 -22.71
N SER A 195 17.02 13.39 -22.41
CA SER A 195 16.44 14.33 -23.39
C SER A 195 17.08 15.72 -23.30
N ARG A 196 17.98 16.05 -24.25
CA ARG A 196 18.67 17.35 -24.29
C ARG A 196 17.77 18.55 -24.66
N ALA A 197 16.61 18.33 -25.27
CA ALA A 197 15.73 19.39 -25.77
C ALA A 197 14.60 19.75 -24.78
N ASP A 198 14.05 18.75 -24.08
CA ASP A 198 12.86 18.90 -23.21
C ASP A 198 13.18 18.78 -21.70
N GLY A 199 14.47 18.71 -21.34
CA GLY A 199 14.94 18.50 -19.97
C GLY A 199 14.23 19.36 -18.92
N PRO A 200 14.22 20.71 -19.02
CA PRO A 200 13.61 21.58 -18.01
C PRO A 200 12.10 21.35 -17.83
N GLU A 201 11.36 21.14 -18.91
CA GLU A 201 9.91 20.89 -18.86
C GLU A 201 9.62 19.51 -18.25
N CYS A 202 10.43 18.51 -18.58
CA CYS A 202 10.38 17.19 -17.95
C CYS A 202 10.64 17.26 -16.44
N HIS A 203 11.63 18.04 -15.99
CA HIS A 203 11.90 18.25 -14.57
C HIS A 203 10.70 18.86 -13.85
N THR A 204 10.10 19.92 -14.41
CA THR A 204 8.91 20.57 -13.82
C THR A 204 7.72 19.61 -13.73
N ARG A 205 7.48 18.79 -14.75
CA ARG A 205 6.42 17.77 -14.73
C ARG A 205 6.69 16.67 -13.70
N ALA A 206 7.95 16.24 -13.57
CA ALA A 206 8.33 15.27 -12.54
C ALA A 206 8.13 15.85 -11.13
N ASP A 207 8.51 17.12 -10.90
CA ASP A 207 8.32 17.81 -9.61
C ASP A 207 6.83 17.93 -9.25
N ALA A 208 5.95 18.12 -10.24
CA ALA A 208 4.50 18.21 -10.01
C ALA A 208 3.92 16.93 -9.38
N LEU A 209 4.54 15.76 -9.60
CA LEU A 209 4.09 14.51 -8.99
C LEU A 209 4.21 14.54 -7.45
N LEU A 210 5.11 15.35 -6.87
CA LEU A 210 5.25 15.45 -5.41
C LEU A 210 3.99 15.98 -4.72
N SER A 211 3.17 16.76 -5.43
CA SER A 211 1.89 17.26 -4.94
C SER A 211 0.70 16.43 -5.39
N ALA A 212 0.92 15.31 -6.11
CA ALA A 212 -0.15 14.41 -6.53
C ALA A 212 -0.81 13.74 -5.31
N ASP A 213 -2.09 13.40 -5.48
CA ASP A 213 -2.89 12.69 -4.49
C ASP A 213 -2.75 11.17 -4.68
N SER A 214 -2.61 10.74 -5.93
CA SER A 214 -2.21 9.37 -6.28
C SER A 214 -1.33 9.32 -7.53
N VAL A 215 -0.44 8.32 -7.58
CA VAL A 215 0.38 8.01 -8.75
C VAL A 215 0.29 6.52 -9.04
N ASP A 216 -0.01 6.21 -10.29
CA ASP A 216 -0.30 4.87 -10.76
C ASP A 216 0.64 4.52 -11.92
N ILE A 217 1.24 3.34 -11.87
CA ILE A 217 2.10 2.82 -12.93
C ILE A 217 1.58 1.44 -13.30
N ASP A 218 1.13 1.30 -14.54
CA ASP A 218 0.49 0.10 -15.09
C ASP A 218 1.29 -0.45 -16.26
N TYR A 219 1.57 -1.74 -16.22
CA TYR A 219 2.12 -2.48 -17.34
C TYR A 219 1.31 -3.75 -17.59
N ASP A 220 1.08 -4.01 -18.87
CA ASP A 220 0.45 -5.23 -19.35
C ASP A 220 1.25 -5.79 -20.53
N SER A 221 1.54 -7.09 -20.47
CA SER A 221 2.29 -7.82 -21.49
C SER A 221 1.58 -7.88 -22.84
N VAL A 222 0.24 -7.81 -22.89
CA VAL A 222 -0.54 -7.83 -24.13
C VAL A 222 -0.36 -6.52 -24.89
N SER A 223 -0.48 -5.38 -24.20
CA SER A 223 -0.28 -4.06 -24.80
C SER A 223 1.19 -3.67 -25.00
N ARG A 224 2.14 -4.34 -24.32
CA ARG A 224 3.59 -4.02 -24.31
C ARG A 224 3.87 -2.53 -24.07
N ALA A 225 3.04 -1.89 -23.26
CA ALA A 225 3.11 -0.47 -22.97
C ALA A 225 3.07 -0.22 -21.46
N LEU A 226 3.89 0.71 -21.00
CA LEU A 226 3.86 1.22 -19.62
C LEU A 226 3.02 2.49 -19.62
N THR A 227 2.03 2.54 -18.73
CA THR A 227 1.22 3.74 -18.48
C THR A 227 1.57 4.30 -17.12
N VAL A 228 1.84 5.59 -17.04
CA VAL A 228 2.03 6.32 -15.79
C VAL A 228 0.95 7.39 -15.68
N SER A 229 0.18 7.39 -14.60
CA SER A 229 -0.90 8.34 -14.35
C SER A 229 -0.67 9.07 -13.02
N GLY A 230 -0.67 10.40 -13.06
CA GLY A 230 -0.73 11.25 -11.87
C GLY A 230 -2.12 11.86 -11.72
N LEU A 231 -2.69 11.81 -10.52
CA LEU A 231 -4.00 12.36 -10.20
C LEU A 231 -3.88 13.46 -9.14
N TRP A 232 -4.54 14.59 -9.39
CA TRP A 232 -4.75 15.69 -8.46
C TRP A 232 -6.24 15.99 -8.40
N THR A 233 -6.89 15.79 -7.25
CA THR A 233 -8.35 15.99 -7.13
C THR A 233 -8.71 17.44 -6.80
N SER A 234 -7.73 18.21 -6.33
CA SER A 234 -7.86 19.63 -6.00
C SER A 234 -6.86 20.48 -6.78
N PRO A 235 -7.27 21.65 -7.29
CA PRO A 235 -6.37 22.52 -8.02
C PRO A 235 -5.37 23.23 -7.08
N PRO A 236 -4.23 23.71 -7.60
CA PRO A 236 -3.34 24.59 -6.86
C PRO A 236 -4.01 25.94 -6.57
N THR A 237 -3.46 26.72 -5.63
CA THR A 237 -3.97 28.06 -5.30
C THR A 237 -3.98 28.95 -6.54
N GLY A 238 -5.17 29.38 -6.97
CA GLY A 238 -5.36 30.18 -8.20
C GLY A 238 -5.75 29.39 -9.45
N GLY A 239 -5.93 28.07 -9.34
CA GLY A 239 -6.35 27.21 -10.45
C GLY A 239 -5.20 26.78 -11.38
N TRP A 240 -5.45 25.80 -12.23
CA TRP A 240 -4.46 25.30 -13.18
C TRP A 240 -4.17 26.34 -14.26
N THR A 241 -2.89 26.66 -14.44
CA THR A 241 -2.42 27.57 -15.49
C THR A 241 -1.20 26.95 -16.16
N ASP A 242 -1.41 26.40 -17.35
CA ASP A 242 -0.41 25.61 -18.06
C ASP A 242 -0.41 25.95 -19.56
N GLN A 243 0.73 25.75 -20.21
CA GLN A 243 0.84 25.84 -21.66
C GLN A 243 1.46 24.57 -22.21
N PHE A 244 0.71 23.84 -23.03
CA PHE A 244 1.13 22.63 -23.70
C PHE A 244 1.51 22.95 -25.14
N ARG A 245 2.78 22.76 -25.49
CA ARG A 245 3.29 23.00 -26.85
C ARG A 245 3.09 21.76 -27.72
N LYS A 246 2.97 21.99 -29.02
CA LYS A 246 2.96 20.91 -30.02
C LYS A 246 4.24 20.06 -29.87
N PRO A 247 4.12 18.73 -29.81
CA PRO A 247 5.28 17.85 -29.76
C PRO A 247 6.22 18.05 -30.96
N ALA A 248 7.53 17.92 -30.72
CA ALA A 248 8.53 18.04 -31.78
C ALA A 248 8.49 16.86 -32.76
N SER A 249 8.18 15.66 -32.26
CA SER A 249 8.04 14.44 -33.05
C SER A 249 6.60 14.26 -33.52
N ALA A 250 6.41 13.86 -34.78
CA ALA A 250 5.10 13.50 -35.31
C ALA A 250 4.57 12.16 -34.74
N ALA A 251 5.43 11.36 -34.11
CA ALA A 251 5.02 10.13 -33.42
C ALA A 251 4.47 10.39 -32.01
N ASP A 252 4.75 11.58 -31.45
CA ASP A 252 4.27 11.96 -30.13
C ASP A 252 2.95 12.73 -30.24
N GLN A 253 2.02 12.38 -29.36
CA GLN A 253 0.67 12.94 -29.38
C GLN A 253 0.30 13.42 -27.98
N ILE A 254 -0.23 14.65 -27.89
CA ILE A 254 -0.82 15.21 -26.67
C ILE A 254 -2.32 15.37 -26.90
N GLU A 255 -3.09 14.55 -26.21
CA GLU A 255 -4.55 14.64 -26.13
C GLU A 255 -4.93 15.47 -24.91
N PHE A 256 -5.77 16.47 -25.13
CA PHE A 256 -6.32 17.31 -24.09
C PHE A 256 -7.82 17.09 -23.97
N GLY A 257 -8.30 16.94 -22.74
CA GLY A 257 -9.71 16.96 -22.43
C GLY A 257 -10.03 17.94 -21.31
N LEU A 258 -11.05 18.77 -21.53
CA LEU A 258 -11.73 19.55 -20.51
C LEU A 258 -13.16 19.03 -20.43
N LEU A 259 -13.45 18.23 -19.41
CA LEU A 259 -14.68 17.47 -19.27
C LEU A 259 -15.39 17.84 -17.97
N GLY A 260 -16.71 17.66 -17.94
CA GLY A 260 -17.52 17.60 -16.73
C GLY A 260 -18.16 16.22 -16.63
N ALA A 261 -18.26 15.71 -15.41
CA ALA A 261 -18.91 14.44 -15.10
C ALA A 261 -20.32 14.71 -14.57
N ASP A 262 -21.28 13.92 -15.04
CA ASP A 262 -22.66 13.91 -14.58
C ASP A 262 -23.16 12.46 -14.46
N ALA A 263 -24.23 12.25 -13.71
CA ALA A 263 -24.86 10.94 -13.61
C ALA A 263 -25.44 10.50 -14.97
N GLY A 264 -25.29 9.22 -15.29
CA GLY A 264 -25.87 8.60 -16.48
C GLY A 264 -27.37 8.35 -16.35
N LEU A 265 -27.95 7.70 -17.37
CA LEU A 265 -29.34 7.24 -17.32
C LEU A 265 -29.48 6.00 -16.43
N GLU A 266 -28.49 5.11 -16.51
CA GLU A 266 -28.38 3.94 -15.64
C GLU A 266 -27.54 4.29 -14.39
N PRO A 267 -27.84 3.70 -13.22
CA PRO A 267 -27.09 3.97 -11.98
C PRO A 267 -25.59 3.65 -12.05
N GLU A 268 -25.21 2.70 -12.91
CA GLU A 268 -23.82 2.34 -13.20
C GLU A 268 -23.11 3.28 -14.19
N GLU A 269 -23.85 4.11 -14.94
CA GLU A 269 -23.27 4.95 -15.98
C GLU A 269 -22.80 6.30 -15.45
N ILE A 270 -21.60 6.70 -15.86
CA ILE A 270 -21.11 8.07 -15.73
C ILE A 270 -21.13 8.71 -17.12
N LYS A 271 -21.76 9.87 -17.21
CA LYS A 271 -21.84 10.67 -18.42
C LYS A 271 -20.78 11.75 -18.38
N MET A 272 -19.94 11.78 -19.40
CA MET A 272 -18.92 12.82 -19.58
C MET A 272 -19.31 13.73 -20.73
N GLY A 273 -19.26 15.04 -20.51
CA GLY A 273 -19.47 16.04 -21.54
C GLY A 273 -18.39 17.10 -21.48
N GLY A 274 -17.94 17.59 -22.63
CA GLY A 274 -16.95 18.68 -22.64
C GLY A 274 -16.25 18.84 -23.97
N LEU A 275 -14.98 19.22 -23.92
CA LEU A 275 -14.17 19.62 -25.05
C LEU A 275 -12.91 18.75 -25.13
N LEU A 276 -12.65 18.18 -26.31
CA LEU A 276 -11.42 17.43 -26.60
C LEU A 276 -10.64 18.09 -27.73
N ALA A 277 -9.32 17.99 -27.69
CA ALA A 277 -8.47 18.30 -28.85
C ALA A 277 -7.14 17.56 -28.78
N VAL A 278 -6.55 17.34 -29.95
CA VAL A 278 -5.16 16.91 -30.09
C VAL A 278 -4.28 18.12 -30.39
N VAL A 279 -3.34 18.41 -29.50
CA VAL A 279 -2.50 19.62 -29.58
C VAL A 279 -1.62 19.57 -30.83
N GLY A 280 -1.75 20.58 -31.69
CA GLY A 280 -0.96 20.72 -32.92
C GLY A 280 -1.48 19.96 -34.14
N LEU A 281 -2.60 19.23 -33.98
CA LEU A 281 -3.34 18.58 -35.07
C LEU A 281 -4.71 19.24 -35.28
N ASP A 282 -5.44 19.49 -34.19
CA ASP A 282 -6.75 20.13 -34.26
C ASP A 282 -6.66 21.66 -34.28
N GLU A 283 -7.54 22.30 -35.05
CA GLU A 283 -7.63 23.78 -35.11
C GLU A 283 -8.56 24.36 -34.03
N LYS A 284 -9.49 23.56 -33.52
CA LYS A 284 -10.49 23.95 -32.53
C LYS A 284 -10.79 22.82 -31.55
N LEU A 285 -11.16 23.18 -30.33
CA LEU A 285 -11.70 22.26 -29.34
C LEU A 285 -13.02 21.66 -29.85
N LYS A 286 -13.11 20.33 -29.89
CA LYS A 286 -14.26 19.58 -30.38
C LYS A 286 -15.18 19.23 -29.22
N PRO A 287 -16.47 19.62 -29.25
CA PRO A 287 -17.42 19.21 -28.24
C PRO A 287 -17.66 17.70 -28.35
N THR A 288 -17.61 17.02 -27.20
CA THR A 288 -17.86 15.59 -27.07
C THR A 288 -18.85 15.31 -25.95
N MET A 289 -19.60 14.23 -26.08
CA MET A 289 -20.43 13.69 -25.01
C MET A 289 -20.47 12.18 -25.17
N PHE A 290 -20.14 11.45 -24.11
CA PHE A 290 -20.13 9.99 -24.08
C PHE A 290 -20.46 9.50 -22.67
N SER A 291 -21.04 8.30 -22.57
CA SER A 291 -21.25 7.60 -21.30
C SER A 291 -20.43 6.32 -21.26
N PHE A 292 -20.08 5.88 -20.07
CA PHE A 292 -19.48 4.58 -19.83
C PHE A 292 -19.95 4.04 -18.48
N PRO A 293 -20.02 2.70 -18.33
CA PRO A 293 -20.26 2.10 -17.02
C PRO A 293 -19.03 2.29 -16.12
N SER A 294 -19.25 2.60 -14.85
CA SER A 294 -18.20 2.67 -13.83
C SER A 294 -18.61 1.87 -12.61
N ARG A 295 -17.71 0.98 -12.16
CA ARG A 295 -17.87 0.25 -10.90
C ARG A 295 -17.77 1.18 -9.70
N HIS A 296 -16.94 2.21 -9.80
CA HIS A 296 -16.68 3.14 -8.70
C HIS A 296 -17.54 4.39 -8.89
N GLN A 297 -18.48 4.57 -7.98
CA GLN A 297 -19.46 5.66 -7.98
C GLN A 297 -19.23 6.56 -6.77
N SER A 298 -19.49 7.85 -6.95
CA SER A 298 -19.52 8.80 -5.83
C SER A 298 -20.88 8.76 -5.12
N LEU A 299 -20.88 8.96 -3.81
CA LEU A 299 -22.14 9.15 -3.07
C LEU A 299 -22.73 10.53 -3.37
N PRO A 300 -24.06 10.65 -3.59
CA PRO A 300 -24.70 11.95 -3.83
C PRO A 300 -24.63 12.91 -2.65
N GLU A 301 -24.69 12.37 -1.43
CA GLU A 301 -24.49 13.13 -0.19
C GLU A 301 -23.09 12.84 0.37
N PRO A 302 -22.33 13.87 0.82
CA PRO A 302 -21.00 13.69 1.37
C PRO A 302 -21.09 12.83 2.64
N SER A 303 -20.70 11.57 2.50
CA SER A 303 -20.68 10.59 3.58
C SER A 303 -19.24 10.47 4.06
N THR A 304 -19.03 10.67 5.36
CA THR A 304 -17.69 10.76 5.94
C THR A 304 -17.44 9.71 7.01
N TYR A 305 -16.17 9.35 7.19
CA TYR A 305 -15.73 8.51 8.30
C TYR A 305 -14.41 8.99 8.87
N ALA A 306 -14.16 8.67 10.14
CA ALA A 306 -12.90 8.92 10.83
C ALA A 306 -12.38 7.64 11.47
N VAL A 307 -11.07 7.47 11.53
CA VAL A 307 -10.43 6.34 12.19
C VAL A 307 -9.56 6.85 13.34
N SER A 308 -9.51 6.08 14.43
CA SER A 308 -8.72 6.41 15.61
C SER A 308 -8.36 5.16 16.40
N PHE A 309 -7.32 5.25 17.22
CA PHE A 309 -6.96 4.24 18.21
C PHE A 309 -7.27 4.74 19.63
N ALA A 310 -7.77 3.85 20.48
CA ALA A 310 -7.97 4.18 21.89
C ALA A 310 -6.62 4.42 22.58
N SER A 311 -6.46 5.59 23.20
CA SER A 311 -5.29 5.94 24.00
C SER A 311 -5.56 5.69 25.50
N PRO A 312 -4.61 5.12 26.26
CA PRO A 312 -3.27 4.69 25.85
C PRO A 312 -3.29 3.37 25.06
N THR A 313 -2.43 3.27 24.05
CA THR A 313 -2.31 2.08 23.21
C THR A 313 -1.50 1.02 23.96
N GLY A 314 -2.19 -0.01 24.48
CA GLY A 314 -1.54 -1.22 25.00
C GLY A 314 -1.08 -2.15 23.88
N LEU A 315 -0.67 -3.37 24.22
CA LEU A 315 -0.33 -4.42 23.23
C LEU A 315 -1.53 -4.92 22.42
N HIS A 316 -2.75 -4.55 22.81
CA HIS A 316 -4.01 -4.89 22.15
C HIS A 316 -4.74 -3.62 21.71
N PRO A 317 -4.25 -2.89 20.70
CA PRO A 317 -4.94 -1.73 20.16
C PRO A 317 -6.32 -2.10 19.60
N THR A 318 -7.32 -1.26 19.85
CA THR A 318 -8.62 -1.35 19.18
C THR A 318 -8.75 -0.19 18.20
N MET A 319 -8.86 -0.51 16.91
CA MET A 319 -9.14 0.47 15.87
C MET A 319 -10.63 0.81 15.90
N SER A 320 -10.96 2.10 16.00
CA SER A 320 -12.33 2.60 15.98
C SER A 320 -12.59 3.33 14.67
N ILE A 321 -13.58 2.90 13.92
CA ILE A 321 -14.05 3.52 12.68
C ILE A 321 -15.39 4.20 13.01
N SER A 322 -15.39 5.53 13.07
CA SER A 322 -16.55 6.34 13.47
C SER A 322 -17.17 7.05 12.27
N MET A 323 -18.50 7.00 12.17
CA MET A 323 -19.29 7.60 11.09
C MET A 323 -20.52 8.30 11.66
N PRO A 324 -20.86 9.49 11.14
CA PRO A 324 -22.19 10.06 11.38
C PRO A 324 -23.27 9.13 10.82
N GLN A 325 -24.41 8.99 11.51
CA GLN A 325 -25.53 8.18 11.01
C GLN A 325 -26.04 8.65 9.64
N SER A 326 -25.94 9.96 9.34
CA SER A 326 -26.26 10.50 8.03
C SER A 326 -25.41 9.93 6.89
N SER A 327 -24.19 9.45 7.20
CA SER A 327 -23.27 8.82 6.25
C SER A 327 -23.56 7.33 6.02
N LEU A 328 -24.47 6.74 6.80
CA LEU A 328 -24.83 5.31 6.74
C LEU A 328 -26.11 5.03 5.95
N LYS A 329 -26.56 5.99 5.12
CA LYS A 329 -27.70 5.79 4.23
C LYS A 329 -27.33 4.81 3.12
N ARG A 330 -28.28 3.94 2.77
CA ARG A 330 -28.13 3.05 1.62
C ARG A 330 -27.87 3.89 0.35
N PRO A 331 -26.84 3.56 -0.47
CA PRO A 331 -26.59 4.28 -1.72
C PRO A 331 -27.74 4.10 -2.73
N PRO A 332 -27.88 5.00 -3.72
CA PRO A 332 -28.90 4.93 -4.77
C PRO A 332 -28.58 3.83 -5.80
N ALA A 333 -28.42 2.60 -5.33
CA ALA A 333 -28.18 1.43 -6.17
C ALA A 333 -29.52 0.87 -6.70
N PRO A 334 -29.50 0.11 -7.81
CA PRO A 334 -30.66 -0.61 -8.34
C PRO A 334 -31.38 -1.45 -7.26
N SER A 335 -32.72 -1.54 -7.33
CA SER A 335 -33.54 -2.17 -6.28
C SER A 335 -33.34 -3.67 -6.14
N ASP A 336 -32.86 -4.33 -7.18
CA ASP A 336 -32.48 -5.74 -7.26
C ASP A 336 -31.12 -6.03 -6.61
N THR A 337 -30.35 -5.00 -6.26
CA THR A 337 -29.03 -5.19 -5.65
C THR A 337 -29.10 -5.38 -4.14
N THR A 338 -28.17 -6.17 -3.63
CA THR A 338 -27.91 -6.30 -2.19
C THR A 338 -26.70 -5.46 -1.83
N CYS A 339 -26.89 -4.45 -1.00
CA CYS A 339 -25.85 -3.51 -0.57
C CYS A 339 -25.39 -3.81 0.85
N ALA A 340 -24.08 -3.94 1.06
CA ALA A 340 -23.48 -4.10 2.37
C ALA A 340 -22.25 -3.19 2.53
N LEU A 341 -22.07 -2.66 3.74
CA LEU A 341 -20.95 -1.78 4.07
C LEU A 341 -19.72 -2.64 4.40
N HIS A 342 -18.60 -2.33 3.76
CA HIS A 342 -17.36 -3.07 3.92
C HIS A 342 -16.22 -2.13 4.28
N THR A 343 -15.24 -2.67 5.01
CA THR A 343 -13.97 -2.02 5.28
C THR A 343 -12.82 -2.95 4.88
N TYR A 344 -11.84 -2.39 4.18
CA TYR A 344 -10.63 -3.10 3.75
C TYR A 344 -9.41 -2.53 4.48
N LEU A 345 -8.79 -3.36 5.31
CA LEU A 345 -7.64 -3.00 6.13
C LEU A 345 -6.37 -3.53 5.47
N THR A 346 -5.37 -2.66 5.36
CA THR A 346 -4.00 -2.99 4.98
C THR A 346 -3.14 -2.85 6.22
N LEU A 347 -2.82 -3.96 6.87
CA LEU A 347 -2.10 -3.97 8.15
C LEU A 347 -0.62 -4.30 7.91
N PRO A 348 0.34 -3.41 8.24
CA PRO A 348 1.76 -3.72 8.17
C PRO A 348 2.15 -4.76 9.23
N SER A 349 3.30 -5.42 9.07
CA SER A 349 3.77 -6.51 9.94
C SER A 349 3.71 -6.20 11.44
N THR A 350 3.90 -4.94 11.82
CA THR A 350 3.90 -4.46 13.21
C THR A 350 2.58 -4.67 13.95
N ILE A 351 1.45 -4.74 13.23
CA ILE A 351 0.10 -4.87 13.79
C ILE A 351 -0.69 -5.94 13.03
N PHE A 352 -1.46 -6.76 13.74
CA PHE A 352 -2.23 -7.84 13.11
C PHE A 352 -3.56 -8.06 13.80
N GLY A 353 -4.53 -8.61 13.08
CA GLY A 353 -5.78 -9.10 13.64
C GLY A 353 -5.63 -10.54 14.13
N ASP A 354 -6.35 -10.91 15.20
CA ASP A 354 -6.50 -12.32 15.57
C ASP A 354 -7.54 -12.97 14.64
N GLN A 355 -7.08 -13.90 13.79
CA GLN A 355 -7.92 -14.59 12.82
C GLN A 355 -9.06 -15.38 13.48
N TYR A 356 -8.84 -15.97 14.65
CA TYR A 356 -9.87 -16.76 15.34
C TYR A 356 -10.89 -15.86 16.02
N GLN A 357 -10.45 -14.70 16.52
CA GLN A 357 -11.33 -13.69 17.10
C GLN A 357 -12.21 -13.05 16.02
N LEU A 358 -11.63 -12.64 14.89
CA LEU A 358 -12.34 -11.91 13.84
C LEU A 358 -13.13 -12.83 12.89
N ALA A 359 -12.74 -14.11 12.76
CA ALA A 359 -13.51 -15.10 11.99
C ALA A 359 -14.61 -15.80 12.83
N THR A 360 -14.86 -15.34 14.06
CA THR A 360 -15.89 -15.94 14.91
C THR A 360 -17.29 -15.78 14.31
N THR A 361 -18.17 -16.73 14.62
CA THR A 361 -19.61 -16.67 14.31
C THR A 361 -20.43 -16.32 15.55
N ASP A 362 -19.79 -15.95 16.67
CA ASP A 362 -20.48 -15.54 17.89
C ASP A 362 -21.21 -14.21 17.67
N PRO A 363 -22.56 -14.20 17.71
CA PRO A 363 -23.33 -12.98 17.47
C PRO A 363 -23.06 -11.91 18.52
N LEU A 364 -22.75 -12.28 19.78
CA LEU A 364 -22.51 -11.29 20.83
C LEU A 364 -21.24 -10.49 20.57
N PHE A 365 -20.17 -11.16 20.13
CA PHE A 365 -18.92 -10.50 19.75
C PHE A 365 -19.15 -9.58 18.55
N LEU A 366 -19.75 -10.12 17.48
CA LEU A 366 -20.02 -9.38 16.25
C LEU A 366 -20.90 -8.14 16.49
N GLU A 367 -21.99 -8.28 17.23
CA GLU A 367 -22.87 -7.16 17.60
C GLU A 367 -22.16 -6.12 18.47
N SER A 368 -21.36 -6.54 19.46
CA SER A 368 -20.63 -5.61 20.33
C SER A 368 -19.59 -4.76 19.60
N HIS A 369 -19.03 -5.30 18.51
CA HIS A 369 -18.04 -4.63 17.68
C HIS A 369 -18.63 -3.96 16.42
N ASN A 370 -19.95 -4.07 16.23
CA ASN A 370 -20.65 -3.61 15.03
C ASN A 370 -20.09 -4.21 13.72
N LEU A 371 -19.77 -5.51 13.76
CA LEU A 371 -19.29 -6.31 12.64
C LEU A 371 -20.35 -7.33 12.23
N VAL A 372 -20.37 -7.73 10.96
CA VAL A 372 -21.24 -8.82 10.45
C VAL A 372 -20.42 -10.09 10.25
N ALA A 373 -19.32 -10.01 9.50
CA ALA A 373 -18.46 -11.15 9.21
C ALA A 373 -17.11 -10.73 8.64
N LEU A 374 -16.11 -11.59 8.81
CA LEU A 374 -14.89 -11.59 8.01
C LEU A 374 -15.17 -12.21 6.64
N ARG A 375 -14.98 -11.43 5.57
CA ARG A 375 -15.28 -11.84 4.18
C ARG A 375 -14.06 -12.38 3.45
N ALA A 376 -12.89 -11.81 3.70
CA ALA A 376 -11.63 -12.29 3.12
C ALA A 376 -10.44 -11.93 4.00
N LEU A 377 -9.41 -12.77 3.95
CA LEU A 377 -8.17 -12.64 4.70
C LEU A 377 -7.02 -13.16 3.84
N ALA A 378 -5.91 -12.43 3.80
CA ALA A 378 -4.66 -12.86 3.19
C ALA A 378 -3.43 -12.25 3.88
N GLY A 379 -2.32 -12.98 3.89
CA GLY A 379 -1.01 -12.49 4.35
C GLY A 379 -0.52 -13.12 5.64
N GLU A 380 0.17 -12.34 6.46
CA GLU A 380 0.76 -12.76 7.72
C GLU A 380 -0.27 -12.83 8.86
N MET A 381 -0.35 -13.98 9.51
CA MET A 381 -1.36 -14.31 10.52
C MET A 381 -0.79 -15.01 11.76
N ASP A 382 0.54 -15.18 11.83
CA ASP A 382 1.19 -15.75 13.01
C ASP A 382 0.91 -14.85 14.22
N LEU A 383 0.30 -15.41 15.26
CA LEU A 383 -0.11 -14.66 16.44
C LEU A 383 1.02 -14.48 17.47
N GLU A 384 2.11 -15.22 17.31
CA GLU A 384 3.21 -15.34 18.29
C GLU A 384 4.53 -14.76 17.77
N ALA A 385 4.77 -14.79 16.46
CA ALA A 385 6.03 -14.33 15.89
C ALA A 385 6.28 -12.83 16.15
N PRO A 386 7.48 -12.44 16.64
CA PRO A 386 7.86 -11.03 16.74
C PRO A 386 8.14 -10.43 15.35
N ASP A 387 8.11 -9.10 15.24
CA ASP A 387 8.21 -8.38 13.96
C ASP A 387 9.54 -8.64 13.21
N TRP A 388 10.63 -8.87 13.94
CA TRP A 388 11.94 -9.16 13.33
C TRP A 388 12.06 -10.58 12.74
N VAL A 389 11.12 -11.48 13.03
CA VAL A 389 11.08 -12.83 12.43
C VAL A 389 10.18 -12.85 11.19
N VAL A 390 9.14 -12.00 11.18
CA VAL A 390 8.20 -11.88 10.07
C VAL A 390 8.92 -11.33 8.83
N GLN A 391 8.81 -12.07 7.73
CA GLN A 391 9.37 -11.67 6.43
C GLN A 391 8.33 -10.97 5.54
N ARG A 392 7.06 -11.38 5.64
CA ARG A 392 5.97 -10.78 4.86
C ARG A 392 5.73 -9.34 5.28
N TRP A 393 5.28 -8.50 4.35
CA TRP A 393 5.02 -7.09 4.66
C TRP A 393 3.88 -6.89 5.67
N GLY A 394 2.97 -7.85 5.81
CA GLY A 394 1.78 -7.73 6.65
C GLY A 394 0.60 -8.56 6.14
N SER A 395 -0.61 -8.03 6.29
CA SER A 395 -1.85 -8.72 5.94
C SER A 395 -2.96 -7.78 5.44
N ASN A 396 -3.90 -8.35 4.69
CA ASN A 396 -5.11 -7.67 4.21
C ASN A 396 -6.35 -8.35 4.78
N TRP A 397 -7.30 -7.52 5.24
CA TRP A 397 -8.53 -7.97 5.89
C TRP A 397 -9.73 -7.26 5.26
N LEU A 398 -10.72 -8.02 4.80
CA LEU A 398 -12.00 -7.50 4.33
C LEU A 398 -13.08 -7.89 5.33
N LEU A 399 -13.62 -6.89 6.03
CA LEU A 399 -14.69 -7.07 7.02
C LEU A 399 -15.98 -6.43 6.50
N GLU A 400 -17.10 -7.10 6.74
CA GLU A 400 -18.43 -6.51 6.59
C GLU A 400 -18.86 -5.86 7.90
N LEU A 401 -19.28 -4.61 7.81
CA LEU A 401 -19.71 -3.78 8.93
C LEU A 401 -21.23 -3.88 9.11
N SER A 402 -21.69 -3.85 10.36
CA SER A 402 -23.13 -3.76 10.60
C SER A 402 -23.64 -2.36 10.22
N THR A 403 -24.92 -2.25 9.90
CA THR A 403 -25.54 -0.96 9.64
C THR A 403 -26.78 -0.82 10.53
N PRO A 404 -26.99 0.35 11.16
CA PRO A 404 -28.20 0.59 11.94
C PRO A 404 -29.43 0.37 11.05
N ARG A 405 -30.45 -0.32 11.57
CA ARG A 405 -31.72 -0.46 10.85
C ARG A 405 -32.38 0.92 10.76
N GLU A 406 -32.71 1.35 9.55
CA GLU A 406 -33.54 2.53 9.32
C GLU A 406 -34.87 2.29 10.04
N THR A 407 -35.08 2.98 11.17
CA THR A 407 -36.36 2.94 11.87
C THR A 407 -37.20 4.06 11.28
N GLU A 408 -38.35 3.73 10.68
CA GLU A 408 -39.25 4.68 9.99
C GLU A 408 -39.73 5.86 10.88
N ASP A 409 -39.50 5.80 12.20
CA ASP A 409 -39.93 6.81 13.18
C ASP A 409 -38.92 7.97 13.43
N ALA A 410 -37.82 8.07 12.67
CA ALA A 410 -36.84 9.16 12.81
C ALA A 410 -37.31 10.53 12.25
N THR A 411 -38.62 10.82 12.26
CA THR A 411 -39.18 12.14 11.91
C THR A 411 -39.20 13.13 13.08
N THR A 412 -38.60 12.79 14.23
CA THR A 412 -38.44 13.76 15.32
C THR A 412 -37.07 13.59 15.97
N THR A 413 -36.22 14.59 15.72
CA THR A 413 -34.83 14.77 16.20
C THR A 413 -33.77 13.81 15.62
N PRO A 414 -32.81 14.30 14.80
CA PRO A 414 -31.62 13.52 14.48
C PRO A 414 -30.81 13.37 15.76
N ASP A 415 -30.77 12.17 16.31
CA ASP A 415 -29.89 11.88 17.44
C ASP A 415 -28.45 11.95 16.89
N PRO A 416 -27.61 12.90 17.32
CA PRO A 416 -26.30 13.18 16.72
C PRO A 416 -25.22 12.15 17.11
N SER A 417 -25.62 10.95 17.53
CA SER A 417 -24.68 9.93 17.99
C SER A 417 -23.95 9.32 16.81
N ASN A 418 -22.62 9.47 16.79
CA ASN A 418 -21.78 8.80 15.82
C ASN A 418 -21.87 7.28 16.03
N TRP A 419 -22.13 6.55 14.95
CA TRP A 419 -22.03 5.10 14.94
C TRP A 419 -20.56 4.71 14.79
N THR A 420 -20.11 3.72 15.55
CA THR A 420 -18.68 3.35 15.57
C THR A 420 -18.51 1.84 15.51
N ALA A 421 -17.80 1.35 14.50
CA ALA A 421 -17.30 -0.02 14.45
C ALA A 421 -15.94 -0.11 15.13
N THR A 422 -15.69 -1.22 15.81
CA THR A 422 -14.42 -1.44 16.52
C THR A 422 -13.79 -2.74 16.07
N ILE A 423 -12.49 -2.71 15.78
CA ILE A 423 -11.73 -3.84 15.29
C ILE A 423 -10.59 -4.09 16.27
N PRO A 424 -10.64 -5.18 17.07
CA PRO A 424 -9.56 -5.54 17.97
C PRO A 424 -8.34 -6.01 17.18
N LEU A 425 -7.19 -5.43 17.48
CA LEU A 425 -5.90 -5.70 16.85
C LEU A 425 -4.83 -5.96 17.92
N HIS A 426 -3.69 -6.48 17.48
CA HIS A 426 -2.57 -6.90 18.31
C HIS A 426 -1.28 -6.29 17.76
N LEU A 427 -0.43 -5.75 18.64
CA LEU A 427 0.92 -5.30 18.28
C LEU A 427 1.91 -6.45 18.40
N ARG A 428 2.82 -6.56 17.43
CA ARG A 428 3.99 -7.44 17.56
C ARG A 428 5.06 -6.80 18.43
N TYR A 429 5.92 -7.64 19.00
CA TYR A 429 7.15 -7.15 19.62
C TYR A 429 8.04 -6.51 18.55
N LEU A 430 8.37 -5.24 18.77
CA LEU A 430 9.24 -4.44 17.91
C LEU A 430 10.69 -4.45 18.43
N PRO A 431 11.68 -4.27 17.54
CA PRO A 431 13.08 -4.24 17.94
C PRO A 431 13.37 -3.09 18.93
N PRO A 432 14.37 -3.28 19.81
CA PRO A 432 14.75 -2.28 20.81
C PRO A 432 15.15 -0.94 20.17
N SER A 433 15.00 0.16 20.91
CA SER A 433 15.33 1.51 20.45
C SER A 433 16.09 2.32 21.51
N GLU A 434 16.79 3.37 21.09
CA GLU A 434 17.52 4.25 22.01
C GLU A 434 16.59 5.04 22.94
N THR A 435 15.39 5.39 22.45
CA THR A 435 14.37 6.17 23.17
C THR A 435 13.48 5.30 24.06
N GLY A 436 13.47 3.99 23.84
CA GLY A 436 12.53 3.06 24.48
C GLY A 436 11.13 3.06 23.85
N HIS A 437 10.95 3.76 22.72
CA HIS A 437 9.70 3.75 21.95
C HIS A 437 10.02 3.56 20.46
N ARG A 438 9.09 2.94 19.74
CA ARG A 438 9.07 2.81 18.27
C ARG A 438 7.69 3.22 17.78
N THR A 439 7.63 4.02 16.73
CA THR A 439 6.35 4.46 16.16
C THR A 439 5.94 3.50 15.05
N ALA A 440 4.73 2.95 15.14
CA ALA A 440 4.11 2.18 14.08
C ALA A 440 3.16 3.09 13.28
N HIS A 441 3.24 3.00 11.95
CA HIS A 441 2.39 3.77 11.02
C HIS A 441 1.30 2.85 10.47
N ILE A 442 0.04 3.08 10.85
CA ILE A 442 -1.10 2.27 10.41
C ILE A 442 -1.94 3.10 9.43
N PRO A 443 -2.04 2.71 8.15
CA PRO A 443 -2.85 3.43 7.20
C PRO A 443 -4.34 3.28 7.53
N TRP A 444 -5.11 4.32 7.25
CA TRP A 444 -6.56 4.26 7.37
C TRP A 444 -7.14 3.22 6.38
N PRO A 445 -8.11 2.40 6.82
CA PRO A 445 -8.77 1.45 5.94
C PRO A 445 -9.67 2.14 4.93
N VAL A 446 -9.92 1.47 3.81
CA VAL A 446 -10.87 1.96 2.80
C VAL A 446 -12.27 1.48 3.18
N VAL A 447 -13.20 2.41 3.38
CA VAL A 447 -14.61 2.09 3.66
C VAL A 447 -15.50 2.40 2.47
N PHE A 448 -16.32 1.43 2.08
CA PHE A 448 -17.19 1.54 0.91
C PHE A 448 -18.40 0.63 1.03
N TRP A 449 -19.49 1.02 0.38
CA TRP A 449 -20.62 0.14 0.11
C TRP A 449 -20.31 -0.72 -1.11
N ALA A 450 -20.57 -2.02 -1.02
CA ALA A 450 -20.58 -2.94 -2.14
C ALA A 450 -22.01 -3.37 -2.42
N CYS A 451 -22.52 -3.03 -3.61
CA CYS A 451 -23.85 -3.39 -4.07
C CYS A 451 -23.73 -4.42 -5.21
N THR A 452 -24.14 -5.65 -4.94
CA THR A 452 -24.06 -6.77 -5.88
C THR A 452 -25.41 -7.03 -6.54
N ALA A 453 -25.42 -7.07 -7.87
CA ALA A 453 -26.54 -7.56 -8.68
C ALA A 453 -26.37 -9.06 -9.00
N GLU A 454 -27.46 -9.80 -9.16
CA GLU A 454 -27.45 -11.25 -9.41
C GLU A 454 -27.17 -11.63 -10.89
N ASP A 455 -27.18 -10.66 -11.81
CA ASP A 455 -27.06 -10.90 -13.26
C ASP A 455 -25.61 -10.93 -13.76
N ASP A 456 -25.25 -12.00 -14.48
CA ASP A 456 -23.92 -12.37 -14.99
C ASP A 456 -23.39 -11.56 -16.21
N THR A 457 -23.86 -10.34 -16.47
CA THR A 457 -23.36 -9.56 -17.63
C THR A 457 -22.13 -8.73 -17.27
N ASN A 458 -21.06 -8.91 -18.03
CA ASN A 458 -19.83 -8.10 -17.91
C ASN A 458 -20.11 -6.62 -18.18
N MET A 459 -19.59 -5.73 -17.33
CA MET A 459 -19.60 -4.29 -17.58
C MET A 459 -18.76 -3.95 -18.82
N GLY A 460 -19.16 -2.93 -19.57
CA GLY A 460 -18.43 -2.43 -20.73
C GLY A 460 -17.06 -1.82 -20.38
N VAL A 461 -16.30 -1.45 -21.41
CA VAL A 461 -14.97 -0.84 -21.27
C VAL A 461 -15.08 0.58 -20.72
N ASN A 462 -14.37 0.89 -19.63
CA ASN A 462 -14.29 2.22 -19.04
C ASN A 462 -12.88 2.83 -19.25
N PRO A 463 -12.75 4.00 -19.92
CA PRO A 463 -11.45 4.63 -20.20
C PRO A 463 -10.76 5.26 -18.98
N PHE A 464 -11.46 5.36 -17.84
CA PHE A 464 -10.98 5.86 -16.55
C PHE A 464 -10.97 4.77 -15.47
N ASP A 465 -11.16 3.50 -15.87
CA ASP A 465 -11.17 2.41 -14.90
C ASP A 465 -9.81 2.26 -14.23
N ARG A 466 -9.85 2.06 -12.91
CA ARG A 466 -8.67 1.82 -12.08
C ARG A 466 -8.84 0.44 -11.46
N THR A 467 -8.27 -0.56 -12.13
CA THR A 467 -8.36 -1.96 -11.72
C THR A 467 -7.23 -2.36 -10.78
N ASN A 468 -7.35 -3.54 -10.16
CA ASN A 468 -6.33 -4.16 -9.33
C ASN A 468 -5.98 -3.29 -8.10
N LEU A 469 -7.01 -2.88 -7.36
CA LEU A 469 -6.90 -2.17 -6.08
C LEU A 469 -6.69 -3.13 -4.90
N GLY A 470 -6.69 -4.44 -5.16
CA GLY A 470 -6.53 -5.51 -4.20
C GLY A 470 -7.85 -6.00 -3.59
N TRP A 471 -8.75 -5.09 -3.26
CA TRP A 471 -10.06 -5.42 -2.69
C TRP A 471 -11.16 -5.55 -3.74
N ASP A 472 -11.04 -4.88 -4.89
CA ASP A 472 -12.04 -4.84 -5.95
C ASP A 472 -12.22 -6.21 -6.65
N SER A 473 -11.16 -7.02 -6.66
CA SER A 473 -11.15 -8.38 -7.21
C SER A 473 -11.83 -9.41 -6.30
N LEU A 474 -12.14 -9.06 -5.04
CA LEU A 474 -12.82 -9.95 -4.08
C LEU A 474 -14.33 -9.98 -4.28
N PHE A 475 -14.86 -9.08 -5.10
CA PHE A 475 -16.27 -8.98 -5.42
C PHE A 475 -16.53 -9.38 -6.87
N HIS A 476 -17.79 -9.62 -7.20
CA HIS A 476 -18.18 -9.97 -8.57
C HIS A 476 -17.90 -8.78 -9.52
N PRO A 477 -17.56 -9.01 -10.81
CA PRO A 477 -17.24 -7.92 -11.75
C PRO A 477 -18.32 -6.83 -11.87
N ARG A 478 -19.60 -7.18 -11.73
CA ARG A 478 -20.74 -6.23 -11.76
C ARG A 478 -21.04 -5.54 -10.41
N THR A 479 -20.15 -5.62 -9.42
CA THR A 479 -20.36 -4.95 -8.13
C THR A 479 -20.14 -3.45 -8.27
N LEU A 480 -21.13 -2.66 -7.84
CA LEU A 480 -21.01 -1.20 -7.71
C LEU A 480 -20.45 -0.86 -6.33
N PHE A 481 -19.45 0.02 -6.33
CA PHE A 481 -18.77 0.47 -5.13
C PHE A 481 -19.01 1.96 -4.91
N TYR A 482 -19.57 2.30 -3.75
CA TYR A 482 -19.76 3.68 -3.32
C TYR A 482 -18.85 3.99 -2.16
N GLN A 483 -17.84 4.82 -2.39
CA GLN A 483 -16.80 5.08 -1.40
C GLN A 483 -17.18 6.21 -0.44
N LEU A 484 -16.86 6.03 0.83
CA LEU A 484 -17.00 7.08 1.83
C LEU A 484 -15.74 7.97 1.83
N GLN A 485 -15.91 9.24 2.19
CA GLN A 485 -14.83 10.23 2.28
C GLN A 485 -14.17 10.18 3.66
N PRO A 486 -12.84 10.08 3.78
CA PRO A 486 -12.20 10.16 5.08
C PRO A 486 -12.13 11.63 5.55
N ALA A 487 -12.53 11.88 6.80
CA ALA A 487 -12.64 13.22 7.37
C ALA A 487 -11.33 13.77 7.98
N GLY A 488 -10.27 12.97 8.08
CA GLY A 488 -8.99 13.38 8.66
C GLY A 488 -8.06 14.05 7.65
N ASP A 489 -7.25 15.02 8.07
CA ASP A 489 -6.23 15.65 7.19
C ASP A 489 -5.12 14.67 6.79
N ARG A 490 -4.76 13.77 7.71
CA ARG A 490 -3.77 12.71 7.54
C ARG A 490 -4.44 11.36 7.75
N LEU A 491 -4.29 10.48 6.77
CA LEU A 491 -4.93 9.17 6.67
C LEU A 491 -4.05 8.03 7.19
N VAL A 492 -3.17 8.33 8.14
CA VAL A 492 -2.27 7.37 8.78
C VAL A 492 -2.25 7.67 10.27
N GLU A 493 -2.58 6.66 11.07
CA GLU A 493 -2.49 6.72 12.52
C GLU A 493 -1.09 6.33 12.98
N GLU A 494 -0.53 7.11 13.91
CA GLU A 494 0.74 6.81 14.55
C GLU A 494 0.49 6.19 15.92
N VAL A 495 1.02 4.99 16.15
CA VAL A 495 0.93 4.29 17.42
C VAL A 495 2.33 4.17 18.02
N ASP A 496 2.55 4.82 19.15
CA ASP A 496 3.80 4.71 19.90
C ASP A 496 3.83 3.41 20.70
N VAL A 497 4.76 2.53 20.32
CA VAL A 497 4.94 1.21 20.92
C VAL A 497 6.14 1.25 21.88
N PRO A 498 5.95 0.92 23.17
CA PRO A 498 7.06 0.84 24.11
C PRO A 498 7.95 -0.37 23.79
N VAL A 499 9.26 -0.13 23.70
CA VAL A 499 10.28 -1.16 23.44
C VAL A 499 11.42 -1.08 24.45
N LEU A 500 12.28 -2.10 24.46
CA LEU A 500 13.48 -2.09 25.32
C LEU A 500 14.40 -0.92 24.93
N ARG A 501 14.74 -0.09 25.93
CA ARG A 501 15.60 1.08 25.78
C ARG A 501 17.08 0.71 25.80
N LEU A 502 17.85 1.19 24.81
CA LEU A 502 19.28 0.87 24.68
C LEU A 502 20.25 1.90 25.31
N GLU A 503 19.91 3.20 25.34
CA GLU A 503 20.80 4.26 25.87
C GLU A 503 20.13 5.29 26.79
N GLY A 504 20.87 5.81 27.78
CA GLY A 504 20.60 7.11 28.41
C GLY A 504 19.61 7.17 29.60
N GLY A 505 19.52 6.12 30.43
CA GLY A 505 18.85 6.21 31.73
C GLY A 505 19.83 6.00 32.90
N ASP A 506 19.71 6.80 33.95
CA ASP A 506 20.46 6.70 35.23
C ASP A 506 20.05 5.46 36.05
N GLY A 507 20.07 4.28 35.43
CA GLY A 507 19.61 3.03 36.03
C GLY A 507 20.55 1.86 35.75
N TYR A 508 20.71 0.97 36.73
CA TYR A 508 21.54 -0.24 36.68
C TYR A 508 21.15 -1.26 35.57
N PHE A 509 20.03 -1.04 34.87
CA PHE A 509 19.45 -1.97 33.89
C PHE A 509 19.68 -1.52 32.44
N GLN A 510 20.92 -1.24 32.04
CA GLN A 510 21.24 -1.06 30.62
C GLN A 510 21.33 -2.42 29.92
N GLY A 511 20.87 -2.52 28.68
CA GLY A 511 20.91 -3.77 27.88
C GLY A 511 22.31 -4.41 27.86
N LYS A 512 23.37 -3.60 27.74
CA LYS A 512 24.78 -4.06 27.82
C LYS A 512 25.15 -4.69 29.16
N HIS A 513 24.60 -4.20 30.28
CA HIS A 513 24.86 -4.76 31.61
C HIS A 513 24.10 -6.07 31.83
N ILE A 514 22.87 -6.17 31.30
CA ILE A 514 22.06 -7.39 31.34
C ILE A 514 22.74 -8.49 30.50
N GLU A 515 23.19 -8.15 29.30
CA GLU A 515 23.90 -9.07 28.42
C GLU A 515 25.21 -9.56 29.07
N LEU A 516 26.06 -8.63 29.53
CA LEU A 516 27.33 -8.97 30.18
C LEU A 516 27.11 -9.80 31.46
N GLY A 517 26.11 -9.43 32.28
CA GLY A 517 25.75 -10.20 33.47
C GLY A 517 25.30 -11.62 33.12
N THR A 518 24.46 -11.77 32.10
CA THR A 518 23.98 -13.07 31.62
C THR A 518 25.14 -13.93 31.12
N CYS A 519 26.05 -13.37 30.30
CA CYS A 519 27.26 -14.06 29.84
C CYS A 519 28.13 -14.53 31.01
N VAL A 520 28.32 -13.71 32.04
CA VAL A 520 29.09 -14.08 33.23
C VAL A 520 28.43 -15.22 33.98
N PHE A 521 27.12 -15.16 34.24
CA PHE A 521 26.40 -16.23 34.94
C PHE A 521 26.40 -17.55 34.16
N ILE A 522 26.18 -17.50 32.84
CA ILE A 522 26.24 -18.69 31.97
C ILE A 522 27.65 -19.27 31.99
N SER A 523 28.69 -18.45 31.88
CA SER A 523 30.09 -18.90 31.90
C SER A 523 30.46 -19.54 33.23
N LEU A 524 30.04 -18.95 34.36
CA LEU A 524 30.25 -19.51 35.69
C LEU A 524 29.50 -20.84 35.86
N GLY A 525 28.25 -20.92 35.38
CA GLY A 525 27.46 -22.16 35.38
C GLY A 525 28.13 -23.26 34.54
N PHE A 526 28.59 -22.92 33.34
CA PHE A 526 29.30 -23.84 32.44
C PHE A 526 30.61 -24.33 33.06
N MET A 527 31.41 -23.41 33.62
CA MET A 527 32.64 -23.76 34.34
C MET A 527 32.38 -24.65 35.56
N TRP A 528 31.28 -24.42 36.29
CA TRP A 528 30.88 -25.28 37.41
C TRP A 528 30.50 -26.69 36.95
N VAL A 529 29.77 -26.82 35.84
CA VAL A 529 29.43 -28.12 35.25
C VAL A 529 30.70 -28.86 34.80
N LEU A 530 31.61 -28.18 34.09
CA LEU A 530 32.90 -28.76 33.68
C LEU A 530 33.73 -29.21 34.88
N TRP A 531 33.78 -28.40 35.94
CA TRP A 531 34.46 -28.75 37.19
C TRP A 531 33.87 -30.01 37.82
N ARG A 532 32.55 -30.13 37.87
CA ARG A 532 31.86 -31.33 38.39
C ARG A 532 32.16 -32.57 37.54
N LEU A 533 32.14 -32.45 36.21
CA LEU A 533 32.48 -33.55 35.30
C LEU A 533 33.95 -34.00 35.45
N ALA A 534 34.88 -33.05 35.60
CA ALA A 534 36.30 -33.35 35.85
C ALA A 534 36.50 -34.09 37.18
N CYS A 535 35.81 -33.66 38.25
CA CYS A 535 35.84 -34.36 39.54
C CYS A 535 35.34 -35.82 39.43
N VAL A 536 34.31 -36.06 38.62
CA VAL A 536 33.79 -37.42 38.38
C VAL A 536 34.78 -38.25 37.55
N ALA A 537 35.36 -37.69 36.49
CA ALA A 537 36.37 -38.38 35.69
C ALA A 537 37.65 -38.72 36.48
N TRP A 538 38.04 -37.87 37.44
CA TRP A 538 39.18 -38.14 38.32
C TRP A 538 38.88 -39.15 39.43
N SER A 539 37.62 -39.27 39.87
CA SER A 539 37.20 -40.25 40.88
C SER A 539 36.83 -41.62 40.29
N SER A 540 36.48 -41.68 39.01
CA SER A 540 36.32 -42.92 38.24
C SER A 540 37.63 -43.28 37.54
N GLY A 541 38.62 -43.67 38.34
CA GLY A 541 39.94 -44.06 37.85
C GLY A 541 39.89 -45.13 36.75
N VAL A 542 40.51 -44.81 35.61
CA VAL A 542 41.00 -45.79 34.64
C VAL A 542 42.00 -46.69 35.37
N GLY A 543 41.53 -47.88 35.77
CA GLY A 543 42.35 -48.92 36.37
C GLY A 543 43.39 -49.43 35.38
N ASN A 544 44.60 -48.87 35.41
CA ASN A 544 45.73 -49.41 34.67
C ASN A 544 46.25 -50.66 35.40
N LYS A 545 45.91 -51.85 34.87
CA LYS A 545 46.42 -53.15 35.30
C LYS A 545 47.95 -53.17 35.25
N ARG A 546 48.61 -53.47 36.38
CA ARG A 546 49.99 -53.96 36.40
C ARG A 546 49.99 -55.42 36.87
N THR A 547 50.03 -56.33 35.91
CA THR A 547 50.35 -57.75 36.09
C THR A 547 51.76 -57.87 36.70
N LYS A 548 51.86 -58.38 37.93
CA LYS A 548 53.13 -58.77 38.54
C LYS A 548 53.49 -60.17 38.08
N GLY A 549 54.62 -60.27 37.38
CA GLY A 549 55.24 -61.52 36.96
C GLY A 549 55.70 -62.37 38.14
N VAL A 550 55.54 -63.67 37.93
CA VAL A 550 56.05 -64.78 38.73
C VAL A 550 57.58 -64.80 38.66
N HIS A 551 58.26 -64.92 39.82
CA HIS A 551 59.51 -65.69 39.95
C HIS A 551 59.84 -66.01 41.43
N ASP A 552 59.46 -67.23 41.82
CA ASP A 552 60.32 -68.32 42.34
C ASP A 552 61.35 -68.10 43.49
N LYS A 553 61.18 -68.92 44.54
CA LYS A 553 62.14 -69.85 45.22
C LYS A 553 62.38 -69.76 46.74
N LYS A 554 62.20 -70.96 47.34
CA LYS A 554 62.82 -71.62 48.52
C LYS A 554 62.45 -71.05 49.90
N GLU A 555 62.15 -71.87 50.91
CA GLU A 555 62.44 -73.29 51.20
C GLU A 555 61.29 -73.90 52.02
#